data_AF-A0A0C7MUS9-F1
#
_entry.id   AF-A0A0C7MUS9-F1
#
_cell.length_a   1.000
_cell.length_b   1.000
_cell.length_c   1.000
_cell.angle_alpha   90.00
_cell.angle_beta   90.00
_cell.angle_gamma   90.00
#
_symmetry.space_group_name_H-M   'P 1'
#
loop_
_entity.id
_entity.type
_entity.pdbx_description
1 polymer ?
#
loop_
_entity_poly.entity_id
_entity_poly.type
_entity_poly.pdbx_seq_one_letter_code
_entity_poly.pdbx_strand_id
1 'polypeptide(L)'
;MLFAQFVLTALLSIRCAAALTVKQPHVAFTSSRRNPLALSPLSSSYEKPAQPLKIDRANETLELSFSIDAEETPEQAILLLGSIARGVEISYEPIIKKTQGASTYKFQIPVGKLPEPLLYLSVVSKEFLTVTLVLAGANSDPTDNILVELFDVDLIFELEKQPSWPARMGPKPQITHIFKGAAKTAPAWLTRSTSVVVAVCFAAVIVAWQVLGIFSAVRFPLTSSRTLYALAFIGSVMGMECVFVQYYLGASIFVTLEHAFYASVGSLLAGAKLLQS
;
A
#
# COMPACT_ATOMS: atom_id res chain seq x y z
N MET A 1 57.94 1.41 63.08
CA MET A 1 57.39 2.01 61.85
C MET A 1 56.28 1.18 61.18
N LEU A 2 55.97 -0.04 61.64
CA LEU A 2 54.88 -0.87 61.08
C LEU A 2 53.47 -0.52 61.61
N PHE A 3 53.34 0.05 62.80
CA PHE A 3 52.03 0.32 63.43
C PHE A 3 51.28 1.50 62.78
N ALA A 4 52.02 2.47 62.20
CA ALA A 4 51.42 3.63 61.53
C ALA A 4 50.84 3.30 60.15
N GLN A 5 51.39 2.28 59.46
CA GLN A 5 50.89 1.85 58.15
C GLN A 5 49.56 1.09 58.26
N PHE A 6 49.36 0.29 59.32
CA PHE A 6 48.09 -0.41 59.53
C PHE A 6 46.92 0.52 59.85
N VAL A 7 47.17 1.60 60.60
CA VAL A 7 46.13 2.59 60.92
C VAL A 7 45.74 3.41 59.69
N LEU A 8 46.70 3.72 58.80
CA LEU A 8 46.41 4.44 57.55
C LEU A 8 45.63 3.58 56.55
N THR A 9 45.87 2.27 56.50
CA THR A 9 45.10 1.35 55.65
C THR A 9 43.70 1.07 56.20
N ALA A 10 43.50 1.11 57.52
CA ALA A 10 42.18 0.94 58.13
C ALA A 10 41.29 2.20 58.02
N LEU A 11 41.89 3.40 57.97
CA LEU A 11 41.18 4.67 57.73
C LEU A 11 40.79 4.88 56.25
N LEU A 12 41.46 4.20 55.31
CA LEU A 12 41.10 4.22 53.88
C LEU A 12 40.02 3.21 53.49
N SER A 13 39.69 2.24 54.37
CA SER A 13 38.66 1.22 54.10
C SER A 13 37.24 1.62 54.53
N ILE A 14 37.02 2.85 55.02
CA ILE A 14 35.69 3.37 55.33
C ILE A 14 35.35 4.48 54.33
N ARG A 15 35.31 4.13 53.04
CA ARG A 15 34.39 4.82 52.13
C ARG A 15 33.15 3.95 52.04
N CYS A 16 32.15 4.29 52.85
CA CYS A 16 30.78 3.87 52.55
C CYS A 16 30.47 4.43 51.17
N ALA A 17 30.44 3.58 50.15
CA ALA A 17 29.93 3.91 48.84
C ALA A 17 28.49 4.42 49.04
N ALA A 18 28.28 5.72 48.85
CA ALA A 18 26.96 6.32 48.80
C ALA A 18 26.35 5.97 47.44
N ALA A 19 26.11 4.68 47.21
CA ALA A 19 25.46 4.23 45.99
C ALA A 19 24.09 4.89 45.92
N LEU A 20 23.79 5.53 44.78
CA LEU A 20 22.47 6.05 44.48
C LEU A 20 21.46 4.91 44.60
N THR A 21 20.65 4.92 45.66
CA THR A 21 19.60 3.91 45.88
C THR A 21 18.26 4.58 45.65
N VAL A 22 17.56 4.13 44.61
CA VAL A 22 16.24 4.65 44.27
C VAL A 22 15.21 3.95 45.15
N LYS A 23 14.56 4.70 46.04
CA LYS A 23 13.53 4.16 46.92
C LYS A 23 12.14 4.32 46.30
N GLN A 24 11.33 3.27 46.46
CA GLN A 24 9.91 3.22 46.10
C GLN A 24 9.57 3.65 44.66
N PRO A 25 10.26 3.10 43.64
CA PRO A 25 9.83 3.28 42.26
C PRO A 25 8.42 2.71 42.09
N HIS A 26 7.51 3.52 41.58
CA HIS A 26 6.16 3.06 41.26
C HIS A 26 5.73 3.59 39.90
N VAL A 27 5.02 2.72 39.18
CA VAL A 27 4.39 3.01 37.89
C VAL A 27 2.91 3.20 38.13
N ALA A 28 2.41 4.40 37.91
CA ALA A 28 1.00 4.73 38.02
C ALA A 28 0.41 4.96 36.62
N PHE A 29 -0.89 4.69 36.49
CA PHE A 29 -1.66 5.04 35.32
C PHE A 29 -2.61 6.18 35.70
N THR A 30 -2.57 7.28 34.96
CA THR A 30 -3.39 8.47 35.28
C THR A 30 -4.80 8.39 34.75
N SER A 31 -4.96 7.80 33.56
CA SER A 31 -6.24 7.75 32.86
C SER A 31 -7.07 6.51 33.22
N SER A 32 -6.39 5.42 33.60
CA SER A 32 -7.04 4.19 34.03
C SER A 32 -7.03 4.13 35.55
N ARG A 33 -8.13 3.69 36.17
CA ARG A 33 -8.19 3.43 37.63
C ARG A 33 -7.50 2.10 37.96
N ARG A 34 -6.30 1.86 37.39
CA ARG A 34 -5.47 0.72 37.76
C ARG A 34 -4.66 1.10 38.99
N ASN A 35 -4.48 0.13 39.88
CA ASN A 35 -3.62 0.34 41.04
C ASN A 35 -2.17 0.57 40.56
N PRO A 36 -1.44 1.50 41.19
CA PRO A 36 -0.04 1.72 40.86
C PRO A 36 0.76 0.44 41.11
N LEU A 37 1.63 0.09 40.18
CA LEU A 37 2.53 -1.05 40.28
C LEU A 37 3.81 -0.59 40.99
N ALA A 38 4.07 -1.10 42.18
CA ALA A 38 5.34 -0.87 42.86
C ALA A 38 6.43 -1.75 42.22
N LEU A 39 7.55 -1.14 41.84
CA LEU A 39 8.74 -1.83 41.37
C LEU A 39 9.67 -2.10 42.56
N SER A 40 10.51 -3.12 42.44
CA SER A 40 11.59 -3.37 43.41
C SER A 40 12.57 -2.18 43.43
N PRO A 41 13.29 -1.94 44.55
CA PRO A 41 14.28 -0.87 44.62
C PRO A 41 15.28 -0.96 43.47
N LEU A 42 15.52 0.15 42.77
CA LEU A 42 16.44 0.14 41.62
C LEU A 42 17.87 0.26 42.13
N SER A 43 18.69 -0.70 41.72
CA SER A 43 20.14 -0.71 41.88
C SER A 43 20.77 -1.15 40.56
N SER A 44 22.09 -1.07 40.45
CA SER A 44 22.84 -1.53 39.27
C SER A 44 22.65 -3.02 38.94
N SER A 45 22.11 -3.82 39.87
CA SER A 45 21.83 -5.25 39.71
C SER A 45 20.33 -5.55 39.53
N TYR A 46 19.51 -4.57 39.16
CA TYR A 46 18.08 -4.78 38.98
C TYR A 46 17.79 -5.74 37.82
N GLU A 47 17.03 -6.79 38.11
CA GLU A 47 16.52 -7.72 37.10
C GLU A 47 15.16 -7.27 36.59
N LYS A 48 15.06 -7.18 35.27
CA LYS A 48 13.85 -6.82 34.56
C LYS A 48 12.72 -7.83 34.84
N PRO A 49 11.47 -7.38 35.10
CA PRO A 49 10.32 -8.26 35.24
C PRO A 49 10.06 -9.06 33.97
N ALA A 50 9.78 -10.37 34.11
CA ALA A 50 9.54 -11.26 32.97
C ALA A 50 8.21 -11.02 32.24
N GLN A 51 7.25 -10.35 32.88
CA GLN A 51 5.94 -10.06 32.28
C GLN A 51 5.89 -8.63 31.73
N PRO A 52 5.50 -8.43 30.47
CA PRO A 52 5.36 -7.11 29.89
C PRO A 52 4.11 -6.41 30.43
N LEU A 53 4.20 -5.09 30.57
CA LEU A 53 3.12 -4.21 30.98
C LEU A 53 2.17 -3.96 29.80
N LYS A 54 0.95 -4.46 29.91
CA LYS A 54 -0.06 -4.35 28.85
C LYS A 54 -0.87 -3.06 28.97
N ILE A 55 -0.84 -2.26 27.90
CA ILE A 55 -1.58 -1.00 27.79
C ILE A 55 -2.68 -1.18 26.75
N ASP A 56 -3.92 -1.05 27.20
CA ASP A 56 -5.10 -1.33 26.37
C ASP A 56 -5.75 -0.05 25.82
N ARG A 57 -5.28 1.14 26.21
CA ARG A 57 -5.89 2.42 25.85
C ARG A 57 -4.87 3.38 25.25
N ALA A 58 -5.22 3.99 24.11
CA ALA A 58 -4.38 4.99 23.46
C ALA A 58 -4.23 6.27 24.30
N ASN A 59 -5.30 6.74 24.96
CA ASN A 59 -5.27 7.99 25.75
C ASN A 59 -4.63 7.84 27.14
N GLU A 60 -3.88 6.77 27.37
CA GLU A 60 -3.25 6.50 28.66
C GLU A 60 -1.93 7.23 28.81
N THR A 61 -1.69 7.78 30.00
CA THR A 61 -0.38 8.35 30.36
C THR A 61 0.20 7.53 31.49
N LEU A 62 1.35 6.92 31.22
CA LEU A 62 2.13 6.18 32.20
C LEU A 62 2.97 7.16 33.00
N GLU A 63 2.90 7.08 34.31
CA GLU A 63 3.68 7.90 35.22
C GLU A 63 4.66 7.03 36.00
N LEU A 64 5.95 7.28 35.84
CA LEU A 64 6.98 6.67 36.67
C LEU A 64 7.43 7.69 37.70
N SER A 65 7.27 7.37 38.98
CA SER A 65 7.71 8.24 40.07
C SER A 65 8.62 7.48 41.03
N PHE A 66 9.69 8.13 41.44
CA PHE A 66 10.62 7.59 42.44
C PHE A 66 11.31 8.71 43.23
N SER A 67 11.83 8.37 44.39
CA SER A 67 12.57 9.28 45.26
C SER A 67 14.02 8.85 45.40
N ILE A 68 14.93 9.83 45.36
CA ILE A 68 16.35 9.66 45.63
C ILE A 68 16.67 10.40 46.94
N ASP A 69 17.20 9.65 47.92
CA ASP A 69 17.68 10.14 49.22
C ASP A 69 19.20 10.38 49.14
N ALA A 70 19.62 11.26 48.23
CA ALA A 70 21.03 11.65 48.09
C ALA A 70 21.18 13.16 48.27
N GLU A 71 22.23 13.55 48.99
CA GLU A 71 22.62 14.95 49.17
C GLU A 71 23.04 15.59 47.83
N GLU A 72 23.52 14.76 46.89
CA GLU A 72 23.88 15.11 45.53
C GLU A 72 22.82 14.60 44.54
N THR A 73 22.20 15.50 43.79
CA THR A 73 21.20 15.15 42.78
C THR A 73 21.87 14.76 41.47
N PRO A 74 21.46 13.67 40.79
CA PRO A 74 22.00 13.32 39.48
C PRO A 74 21.78 14.47 38.50
N GLU A 75 22.83 14.84 37.77
CA GLU A 75 22.79 15.90 36.75
C GLU A 75 22.00 15.44 35.53
N GLN A 76 22.10 14.17 35.18
CA GLN A 76 21.38 13.53 34.09
C GLN A 76 20.39 12.51 34.66
N ALA A 77 19.10 12.76 34.45
CA ALA A 77 18.03 11.81 34.72
C ALA A 77 17.14 11.75 33.49
N ILE A 78 17.23 10.66 32.73
CA ILE A 78 16.50 10.50 31.46
C ILE A 78 15.83 9.13 31.46
N LEU A 79 14.59 9.11 30.97
CA LEU A 79 13.87 7.88 30.73
C LEU A 79 13.79 7.64 29.23
N LEU A 80 14.39 6.54 28.77
CA LEU A 80 14.35 6.12 27.38
C LEU A 80 13.21 5.11 27.19
N LEU A 81 12.44 5.29 26.13
CA LEU A 81 11.40 4.35 25.71
C LEU A 81 11.63 4.00 24.24
N GLY A 82 11.69 2.72 23.90
CA GLY A 82 11.87 2.33 22.51
C GLY A 82 12.19 0.87 22.31
N SER A 83 12.79 0.56 21.16
CA SER A 83 13.30 -0.77 20.84
C SER A 83 14.81 -0.68 20.66
N ILE A 84 15.55 -1.24 21.62
CA ILE A 84 17.03 -1.27 21.61
C ILE A 84 17.53 -2.02 20.36
N ALA A 85 16.86 -3.13 20.00
CA ALA A 85 17.22 -3.94 18.83
C ALA A 85 17.12 -3.18 17.49
N ARG A 86 16.19 -2.21 17.41
CA ARG A 86 15.99 -1.37 16.22
C ARG A 86 16.72 -0.03 16.30
N GLY A 87 17.26 0.32 17.47
CA GLY A 87 17.89 1.62 17.73
C GLY A 87 16.92 2.79 17.56
N VAL A 88 15.64 2.59 17.88
CA VAL A 88 14.61 3.65 17.82
C VAL A 88 14.09 3.89 19.22
N GLU A 89 14.45 5.04 19.79
CA GLU A 89 14.16 5.42 21.16
C GLU A 89 13.74 6.89 21.25
N ILE A 90 12.93 7.21 22.25
CA ILE A 90 12.59 8.57 22.65
C ILE A 90 13.01 8.79 24.10
N SER A 91 13.53 9.98 24.39
CA SER A 91 13.90 10.41 25.74
C SER A 91 12.80 11.26 26.37
N TYR A 92 12.48 10.99 27.63
CA TYR A 92 11.62 11.81 28.47
C TYR A 92 12.42 12.44 29.61
N GLU A 93 12.14 13.71 29.86
CA GLU A 93 12.71 14.46 30.97
C GLU A 93 11.81 14.39 32.23
N PRO A 94 12.39 14.40 33.43
CA PRO A 94 11.64 14.34 34.67
C PRO A 94 11.12 15.71 35.09
N ILE A 95 9.96 15.70 35.74
CA ILE A 95 9.49 16.79 36.57
C ILE A 95 10.05 16.55 37.98
N ILE A 96 10.93 17.43 38.43
CA ILE A 96 11.64 17.28 39.70
C ILE A 96 10.95 18.12 40.78
N LYS A 97 10.64 17.51 41.92
CA LYS A 97 10.19 18.20 43.14
C LYS A 97 11.20 17.96 44.26
N LYS A 98 11.82 19.03 44.74
CA LYS A 98 12.76 18.98 45.87
C LYS A 98 12.01 19.24 47.18
N THR A 99 12.00 18.26 48.07
CA THR A 99 11.51 18.39 49.44
C THR A 99 12.73 18.29 50.38
N GLN A 100 12.69 18.91 51.56
CA GLN A 100 13.84 18.92 52.48
C GLN A 100 14.39 17.51 52.71
N GLY A 101 15.58 17.21 52.16
CA GLY A 101 16.28 15.93 52.28
C GLY A 101 16.00 14.87 51.19
N ALA A 102 15.01 15.04 50.32
CA ALA A 102 14.68 14.06 49.27
C ALA A 102 14.19 14.72 47.96
N SER A 103 14.72 14.24 46.83
CA SER A 103 14.29 14.69 45.50
C SER A 103 13.36 13.64 44.87
N THR A 104 12.13 14.04 44.56
CA THR A 104 11.16 13.20 43.86
C THR A 104 11.20 13.50 42.36
N TYR A 105 11.39 12.45 41.56
CA TYR A 105 11.40 12.51 40.10
C TYR A 105 10.11 11.91 39.58
N LYS A 106 9.46 12.62 38.65
CA LYS A 106 8.23 12.16 38.00
C LYS A 106 8.37 12.25 36.49
N PHE A 107 8.28 11.11 35.80
CA PHE A 107 8.22 11.03 34.35
C PHE A 107 6.79 10.79 33.90
N GLN A 108 6.39 11.45 32.81
CA GLN A 108 5.07 11.29 32.21
C GLN A 108 5.22 10.86 30.76
N ILE A 109 4.74 9.66 30.43
CA ILE A 109 4.76 9.10 29.08
C ILE A 109 3.33 9.05 28.55
N PRO A 110 2.93 10.03 27.71
CA PRO A 110 1.63 10.00 27.05
C PRO A 110 1.65 9.00 25.89
N VAL A 111 1.00 7.85 26.05
CA VAL A 111 0.98 6.74 25.07
C VAL A 111 0.35 7.20 23.74
N GLY A 112 -0.71 8.00 23.83
CA GLY A 112 -1.43 8.51 22.65
C GLY A 112 -0.67 9.57 21.85
N LYS A 113 0.43 10.09 22.40
CA LYS A 113 1.30 11.07 21.74
C LYS A 113 2.67 10.47 21.36
N LEU A 114 2.80 9.15 21.40
CA LEU A 114 4.03 8.49 20.96
C LEU A 114 4.28 8.75 19.47
N PRO A 115 5.55 8.91 19.05
CA PRO A 115 5.91 9.02 17.64
C PRO A 115 5.38 7.84 16.81
N GLU A 116 4.98 8.12 15.56
CA GLU A 116 4.50 7.10 14.61
C GLU A 116 5.44 5.87 14.48
N PRO A 117 6.79 6.00 14.45
CA PRO A 117 7.68 4.85 14.38
C PRO A 117 7.58 3.90 15.59
N LEU A 118 7.41 4.42 16.81
CA LEU A 118 7.28 3.59 18.02
C LEU A 118 5.92 2.90 18.09
N LEU A 119 4.87 3.60 17.65
CA LEU A 119 3.54 3.02 17.49
C LEU A 119 3.52 1.92 16.41
N TYR A 120 4.28 2.09 15.32
CA TYR A 120 4.44 1.06 14.28
C TYR A 120 5.13 -0.21 14.82
N LEU A 121 6.21 -0.07 15.59
CA LEU A 121 6.93 -1.22 16.16
C LEU A 121 6.05 -2.02 17.12
N SER A 122 5.35 -1.32 18.00
CA SER A 122 4.48 -1.95 19.01
C SER A 122 3.21 -2.54 18.41
N VAL A 123 2.41 -1.77 17.68
CA VAL A 123 1.07 -2.20 17.25
C VAL A 123 1.10 -3.04 15.96
N VAL A 124 1.91 -2.65 14.97
CA VAL A 124 1.94 -3.31 13.66
C VAL A 124 2.94 -4.48 13.66
N SER A 125 4.15 -4.24 14.15
CA SER A 125 5.21 -5.26 14.16
C SER A 125 5.16 -6.18 15.39
N LYS A 126 4.34 -5.84 16.40
CA LYS A 126 4.18 -6.61 17.65
C LYS A 126 5.48 -6.80 18.42
N GLU A 127 6.36 -5.79 18.38
CA GLU A 127 7.59 -5.74 19.17
C GLU A 127 7.31 -5.05 20.52
N PHE A 128 7.89 -5.56 21.61
CA PHE A 128 7.78 -4.91 22.92
C PHE A 128 8.66 -3.66 23.00
N LEU A 129 8.17 -2.61 23.67
CA LEU A 129 8.93 -1.39 23.91
C LEU A 129 9.58 -1.47 25.30
N THR A 130 10.91 -1.40 25.34
CA THR A 130 11.70 -1.39 26.58
C THR A 130 11.74 0.01 27.17
N VAL A 131 11.50 0.13 28.48
CA VAL A 131 11.71 1.35 29.25
C VAL A 131 13.04 1.25 29.99
N THR A 132 13.96 2.17 29.72
CA THR A 132 15.29 2.20 30.32
C THR A 132 15.49 3.49 31.08
N LEU A 133 15.95 3.40 32.32
CA LEU A 133 16.28 4.55 33.15
C LEU A 133 17.79 4.81 33.12
N VAL A 134 18.14 6.07 32.89
CA VAL A 134 19.52 6.57 32.95
C VAL A 134 19.62 7.61 34.05
N LEU A 135 20.43 7.34 35.07
CA LEU A 135 20.80 8.29 36.12
C LEU A 135 22.32 8.42 36.14
N ALA A 136 22.83 9.63 35.94
CA ALA A 136 24.26 9.90 35.98
C ALA A 136 24.56 11.31 36.53
N GLY A 137 25.73 11.49 37.13
CA GLY A 137 26.24 12.79 37.55
C GLY A 137 27.73 12.93 37.18
N ALA A 138 28.18 14.13 36.80
CA ALA A 138 29.58 14.34 36.47
C ALA A 138 30.52 14.26 37.69
N ASN A 139 30.02 14.59 38.87
CA ASN A 139 30.78 14.62 40.12
C ASN A 139 30.65 13.33 40.96
N SER A 140 29.75 12.43 40.57
CA SER A 140 29.54 11.13 41.23
C SER A 140 30.54 10.09 40.73
N ASP A 141 30.91 9.13 41.58
CA ASP A 141 31.80 8.03 41.20
C ASP A 141 31.16 7.22 40.04
N PRO A 142 31.93 6.71 39.05
CA PRO A 142 31.38 5.99 37.91
C PRO A 142 30.54 4.76 38.28
N THR A 143 30.75 4.20 39.47
CA THR A 143 30.01 3.07 40.05
C THR A 143 28.59 3.43 40.49
N ASP A 144 28.30 4.72 40.67
CA ASP A 144 27.01 5.21 41.15
C ASP A 144 26.06 5.56 39.99
N ASN A 145 26.56 5.54 38.74
CA ASN A 145 25.73 5.71 37.56
C ASN A 145 24.84 4.48 37.35
N ILE A 146 23.55 4.71 37.07
CA ILE A 146 22.54 3.66 36.91
C ILE A 146 22.02 3.69 35.48
N LEU A 147 22.24 2.59 34.77
CA LEU A 147 21.63 2.29 33.47
C LEU A 147 20.90 0.96 33.60
N VAL A 148 19.57 1.00 33.67
CA VAL A 148 18.76 -0.18 33.97
C VAL A 148 17.51 -0.23 33.10
N GLU A 149 17.25 -1.39 32.50
CA GLU A 149 15.96 -1.70 31.85
C GLU A 149 14.92 -2.00 32.93
N LEU A 150 13.90 -1.14 33.03
CA LEU A 150 12.89 -1.24 34.09
C LEU A 150 11.84 -2.33 33.80
N PHE A 151 11.23 -2.28 32.62
CA PHE A 151 10.18 -3.20 32.17
C PHE A 151 9.89 -3.05 30.67
N ASP A 152 9.19 -4.03 30.12
CA ASP A 152 8.66 -4.01 28.76
C ASP A 152 7.22 -3.50 28.73
N VAL A 153 6.85 -2.83 27.65
CA VAL A 153 5.51 -2.31 27.39
C VAL A 153 4.97 -2.94 26.12
N ASP A 154 3.75 -3.47 26.22
CA ASP A 154 2.98 -4.07 25.12
C ASP A 154 1.72 -3.23 24.88
N LEU A 155 1.53 -2.71 23.66
CA LEU A 155 0.40 -1.86 23.29
C LEU A 155 -0.63 -2.70 22.52
N ILE A 156 -1.81 -2.93 23.12
CA ILE A 156 -2.83 -3.86 22.59
C ILE A 156 -4.01 -3.13 21.95
N PHE A 157 -3.96 -1.80 21.85
CA PHE A 157 -5.05 -1.01 21.28
C PHE A 157 -4.93 -0.84 19.76
N GLU A 158 -6.09 -0.66 19.11
CA GLU A 158 -6.18 -0.33 17.70
C GLU A 158 -6.11 1.19 17.50
N LEU A 159 -5.31 1.66 16.52
CA LEU A 159 -5.29 3.05 16.11
C LEU A 159 -6.21 3.28 14.90
N GLU A 160 -6.94 4.40 14.90
CA GLU A 160 -7.78 4.81 13.76
C GLU A 160 -6.96 4.98 12.46
N LYS A 161 -5.73 5.50 12.60
CA LYS A 161 -4.76 5.59 11.52
C LYS A 161 -3.66 4.58 11.76
N GLN A 162 -3.45 3.67 10.81
CA GLN A 162 -2.32 2.76 10.87
C GLN A 162 -1.02 3.58 10.79
N PRO A 163 -0.15 3.52 11.82
CA PRO A 163 1.14 4.18 11.75
C PRO A 163 1.93 3.56 10.60
N SER A 164 2.68 4.38 9.85
CA SER A 164 3.58 3.90 8.82
C SER A 164 5.01 4.04 9.28
N TRP A 165 5.84 3.06 8.93
CA TRP A 165 7.27 3.22 9.10
C TRP A 165 7.76 4.35 8.17
N PRO A 166 8.62 5.26 8.64
CA PRO A 166 9.10 6.36 7.83
C PRO A 166 9.78 5.83 6.57
N ALA A 167 9.38 6.36 5.42
CA ALA A 167 9.93 5.98 4.13
C ALA A 167 11.43 6.26 4.12
N ARG A 168 12.24 5.20 4.08
CA ARG A 168 13.69 5.29 3.89
C ARG A 168 14.01 5.29 2.39
N MET A 169 15.26 5.63 2.07
CA MET A 169 15.84 5.55 0.72
C MET A 169 16.02 4.09 0.29
N GLY A 170 14.92 3.35 0.18
CA GLY A 170 14.86 1.97 -0.26
C GLY A 170 14.20 1.84 -1.64
N PRO A 171 14.35 0.68 -2.29
CA PRO A 171 13.65 0.40 -3.54
C PRO A 171 12.13 0.42 -3.31
N LYS A 172 11.42 1.17 -4.14
CA LYS A 172 9.95 1.17 -4.15
C LYS A 172 9.43 -0.11 -4.85
N PRO A 173 8.22 -0.58 -4.51
CA PRO A 173 7.62 -1.71 -5.21
C PRO A 173 7.46 -1.40 -6.70
N GLN A 174 7.66 -2.41 -7.54
CA GLN A 174 7.50 -2.31 -8.99
C GLN A 174 6.04 -2.03 -9.35
N ILE A 175 5.82 -1.04 -10.22
CA ILE A 175 4.49 -0.74 -10.76
C ILE A 175 4.32 -1.53 -12.06
N THR A 176 3.31 -2.41 -12.10
CA THR A 176 2.96 -3.18 -13.29
C THR A 176 1.65 -2.68 -13.89
N HIS A 177 1.66 -2.24 -15.14
CA HIS A 177 0.44 -1.84 -15.85
C HIS A 177 -0.38 -3.08 -16.23
N ILE A 178 -1.62 -3.16 -15.74
CA ILE A 178 -2.55 -4.25 -16.05
C ILE A 178 -3.43 -3.80 -17.22
N PHE A 179 -3.24 -4.42 -18.39
CA PHE A 179 -4.05 -4.14 -19.58
C PHE A 179 -5.48 -4.68 -19.42
N LYS A 180 -6.43 -4.02 -20.11
CA LYS A 180 -7.80 -4.53 -20.22
C LYS A 180 -7.78 -5.88 -20.95
N GLY A 181 -8.55 -6.83 -20.45
CA GLY A 181 -8.75 -8.12 -21.12
C GLY A 181 -9.42 -7.97 -22.48
N ALA A 182 -9.21 -8.95 -23.36
CA ALA A 182 -9.90 -9.00 -24.66
C ALA A 182 -11.42 -9.14 -24.47
N ALA A 183 -12.19 -8.52 -25.36
CA ALA A 183 -13.65 -8.66 -25.36
C ALA A 183 -14.07 -10.11 -25.66
N LYS A 184 -15.12 -10.59 -24.98
CA LYS A 184 -15.65 -11.94 -25.20
C LYS A 184 -16.38 -11.99 -26.56
N THR A 185 -15.95 -12.89 -27.43
CA THR A 185 -16.57 -13.12 -28.75
C THR A 185 -17.53 -14.31 -28.73
N ALA A 186 -18.43 -14.37 -29.72
CA ALA A 186 -19.39 -15.47 -29.86
C ALA A 186 -18.70 -16.78 -30.29
N PRO A 187 -19.26 -17.96 -29.94
CA PRO A 187 -18.69 -19.24 -30.33
C PRO A 187 -18.78 -19.46 -31.85
N ALA A 188 -17.71 -19.99 -32.45
CA ALA A 188 -17.57 -20.11 -33.90
C ALA A 188 -18.67 -20.96 -34.58
N TRP A 189 -19.19 -21.99 -33.90
CA TRP A 189 -20.25 -22.83 -34.44
C TRP A 189 -21.53 -22.04 -34.68
N LEU A 190 -21.89 -21.14 -33.74
CA LEU A 190 -23.11 -20.34 -33.83
C LEU A 190 -23.03 -19.38 -35.01
N THR A 191 -21.90 -18.68 -35.18
CA THR A 191 -21.68 -17.76 -36.31
C THR A 191 -21.67 -18.48 -37.66
N ARG A 192 -21.13 -19.70 -37.73
CA ARG A 192 -21.15 -20.50 -38.97
C ARG A 192 -22.57 -20.95 -39.32
N SER A 193 -23.33 -21.43 -38.33
CA SER A 193 -24.71 -21.86 -38.54
C SER A 193 -25.60 -20.71 -39.02
N THR A 194 -25.49 -19.53 -38.43
CA THR A 194 -26.27 -18.36 -38.87
C THR A 194 -25.91 -17.93 -40.29
N SER A 195 -24.63 -17.96 -40.67
CA SER A 195 -24.20 -17.68 -42.04
C SER A 195 -24.78 -18.66 -43.05
N VAL A 196 -24.83 -19.97 -42.72
CA VAL A 196 -25.46 -21.00 -43.58
C VAL A 196 -26.96 -20.74 -43.73
N VAL A 197 -27.66 -20.39 -42.65
CA VAL A 197 -29.09 -20.07 -42.71
C VAL A 197 -29.36 -18.90 -43.66
N VAL A 198 -28.55 -17.83 -43.61
CA VAL A 198 -28.66 -16.69 -44.53
C VAL A 198 -28.45 -17.11 -45.99
N ALA A 199 -27.45 -17.97 -46.25
CA ALA A 199 -27.19 -18.48 -47.59
C ALA A 199 -28.35 -19.35 -48.12
N VAL A 200 -28.96 -20.18 -47.26
CA VAL A 200 -30.14 -20.99 -47.60
C VAL A 200 -31.34 -20.10 -47.93
N CYS A 201 -31.58 -19.05 -47.14
CA CYS A 201 -32.65 -18.09 -47.44
C CYS A 201 -32.44 -17.41 -48.80
N PHE A 202 -31.21 -17.01 -49.14
CA PHE A 202 -30.90 -16.44 -50.44
C PHE A 202 -31.14 -17.44 -51.58
N ALA A 203 -30.72 -18.70 -51.42
CA ALA A 203 -30.99 -19.75 -52.40
C ALA A 203 -32.50 -20.01 -52.58
N ALA A 204 -33.27 -19.97 -51.50
CA ALA A 204 -34.73 -20.14 -51.55
C ALA A 204 -35.41 -19.05 -52.39
N VAL A 205 -34.94 -17.80 -52.32
CA VAL A 205 -35.44 -16.70 -53.17
C VAL A 205 -35.18 -16.99 -54.65
N ILE A 206 -33.99 -17.48 -55.00
CA ILE A 206 -33.65 -17.83 -56.39
C ILE A 206 -34.56 -18.95 -56.91
N VAL A 207 -34.77 -19.99 -56.09
CA VAL A 207 -35.68 -21.09 -56.43
C VAL A 207 -37.11 -20.59 -56.59
N ALA A 208 -37.59 -19.71 -55.71
CA ALA A 208 -38.92 -19.12 -55.81
C ALA A 208 -39.09 -18.34 -57.11
N TRP A 209 -38.10 -17.54 -57.53
CA TRP A 209 -38.13 -16.85 -58.82
C TRP A 209 -38.18 -17.79 -60.03
N GLN A 210 -37.49 -18.94 -59.94
CA GLN A 210 -37.54 -19.97 -60.97
C GLN A 210 -38.93 -20.63 -61.05
N VAL A 211 -39.52 -21.00 -59.92
CA VAL A 211 -40.86 -21.61 -59.85
C VAL A 211 -41.94 -20.65 -60.34
N LEU A 212 -41.81 -19.36 -60.05
CA LEU A 212 -42.70 -18.30 -60.53
C LEU A 212 -42.49 -17.99 -62.03
N GLY A 213 -41.54 -18.63 -62.71
CA GLY A 213 -41.29 -18.43 -64.13
C GLY A 213 -40.72 -17.05 -64.46
N ILE A 214 -40.13 -16.34 -63.49
CA ILE A 214 -39.61 -14.98 -63.70
C ILE A 214 -38.51 -14.98 -64.76
N PHE A 215 -37.60 -15.96 -64.71
CA PHE A 215 -36.53 -16.08 -65.69
C PHE A 215 -37.04 -16.40 -67.11
N SER A 216 -38.14 -17.15 -67.23
CA SER A 216 -38.79 -17.40 -68.53
C SER A 216 -39.60 -16.21 -69.05
N ALA A 217 -40.00 -15.28 -68.17
CA ALA A 217 -40.70 -14.06 -68.54
C ALA A 217 -39.75 -12.97 -69.07
N VAL A 218 -38.44 -13.07 -68.80
CA VAL A 218 -37.42 -12.13 -69.30
C VAL A 218 -37.23 -12.32 -70.80
N ARG A 219 -37.58 -11.28 -71.58
CA ARG A 219 -37.31 -11.24 -73.02
C ARG A 219 -36.01 -10.48 -73.27
N PHE A 220 -34.92 -11.19 -73.54
CA PHE A 220 -33.70 -10.54 -73.97
C PHE A 220 -33.89 -9.93 -75.37
N PRO A 221 -33.52 -8.64 -75.58
CA PRO A 221 -33.70 -7.99 -76.87
C PRO A 221 -32.66 -8.53 -77.85
N LEU A 222 -33.00 -9.55 -78.64
CA LEU A 222 -32.11 -10.24 -79.61
C LEU A 222 -31.73 -9.40 -80.86
N THR A 223 -32.03 -8.10 -80.89
CA THR A 223 -31.60 -7.20 -81.97
C THR A 223 -30.15 -6.78 -81.75
N SER A 224 -29.30 -6.93 -82.79
CA SER A 224 -27.84 -6.85 -82.68
C SER A 224 -27.27 -5.57 -82.05
N SER A 225 -28.00 -4.45 -82.06
CA SER A 225 -27.58 -3.20 -81.41
C SER A 225 -28.05 -3.08 -79.95
N ARG A 226 -29.26 -3.57 -79.63
CA ARG A 226 -29.83 -3.52 -78.28
C ARG A 226 -29.21 -4.54 -77.34
N THR A 227 -28.83 -5.71 -77.84
CA THR A 227 -28.08 -6.72 -77.08
C THR A 227 -26.78 -6.15 -76.52
N LEU A 228 -26.06 -5.34 -77.31
CA LEU A 228 -24.78 -4.78 -76.93
C LEU A 228 -24.91 -3.76 -75.78
N TYR A 229 -25.90 -2.88 -75.84
CA TYR A 229 -26.19 -1.95 -74.74
C TYR A 229 -26.68 -2.68 -73.48
N ALA A 230 -27.49 -3.74 -73.63
CA ALA A 230 -27.94 -4.56 -72.51
C ALA A 230 -26.79 -5.29 -71.81
N LEU A 231 -25.89 -5.91 -72.59
CA LEU A 231 -24.71 -6.60 -72.06
C LEU A 231 -23.74 -5.61 -71.39
N ALA A 232 -23.50 -4.45 -72.01
CA ALA A 232 -22.66 -3.40 -71.43
C ALA A 232 -23.26 -2.86 -70.12
N PHE A 233 -24.57 -2.68 -70.05
CA PHE A 233 -25.26 -2.26 -68.83
C PHE A 233 -25.15 -3.32 -67.73
N ILE A 234 -25.46 -4.58 -68.00
CA ILE A 234 -25.32 -5.68 -67.01
C ILE A 234 -23.86 -5.83 -66.56
N GLY A 235 -22.91 -5.78 -67.50
CA GLY A 235 -21.48 -5.84 -67.21
C GLY A 235 -21.00 -4.69 -66.33
N SER A 236 -21.51 -3.47 -66.55
CA SER A 236 -21.21 -2.31 -65.70
C SER A 236 -21.78 -2.45 -64.28
N VAL A 237 -22.98 -3.03 -64.13
CA VAL A 237 -23.59 -3.31 -62.83
C VAL A 237 -22.77 -4.38 -62.08
N MET A 238 -22.42 -5.49 -62.74
CA MET A 238 -21.53 -6.51 -62.15
C MET A 238 -20.14 -5.95 -61.82
N GLY A 239 -19.60 -5.07 -62.67
CA GLY A 239 -18.34 -4.38 -62.43
C GLY A 239 -18.38 -3.50 -61.19
N MET A 240 -19.49 -2.78 -60.97
CA MET A 240 -19.71 -1.98 -59.76
C MET A 240 -19.73 -2.85 -58.50
N GLU A 241 -20.43 -3.99 -58.51
CA GLU A 241 -20.42 -4.94 -57.39
C GLU A 241 -19.00 -5.48 -57.11
N CYS A 242 -18.22 -5.77 -58.15
CA CYS A 242 -16.82 -6.20 -58.00
C CYS A 242 -15.96 -5.11 -57.33
N VAL A 243 -16.15 -3.84 -57.70
CA VAL A 243 -15.47 -2.71 -57.05
C VAL A 243 -15.81 -2.63 -55.56
N PHE A 244 -17.08 -2.83 -55.18
CA PHE A 244 -17.47 -2.87 -53.77
C PHE A 244 -16.91 -4.08 -53.01
N VAL A 245 -16.82 -5.25 -53.64
CA VAL A 245 -16.14 -6.41 -53.05
C VAL A 245 -14.65 -6.12 -52.82
N GLN A 246 -13.96 -5.50 -53.78
CA GLN A 246 -12.56 -5.12 -53.62
C GLN A 246 -12.38 -4.10 -52.48
N TYR A 247 -13.29 -3.13 -52.36
CA TYR A 247 -13.30 -2.19 -51.25
C TYR A 247 -13.47 -2.91 -49.90
N TYR A 248 -14.41 -3.85 -49.80
CA TYR A 248 -14.60 -4.66 -48.60
C TYR A 248 -13.36 -5.49 -48.23
N LEU A 249 -12.63 -6.00 -49.23
CA LEU A 249 -11.40 -6.77 -49.04
C LEU A 249 -10.18 -5.89 -48.69
N GLY A 250 -10.29 -4.57 -48.74
CA GLY A 250 -9.26 -3.64 -48.27
C GLY A 250 -8.70 -2.68 -49.32
N ALA A 251 -9.33 -2.53 -50.50
CA ALA A 251 -8.93 -1.49 -51.44
C ALA A 251 -9.10 -0.09 -50.82
N SER A 252 -8.21 0.85 -51.19
CA SER A 252 -8.32 2.22 -50.69
C SER A 252 -9.56 2.92 -51.26
N ILE A 253 -10.07 3.90 -50.54
CA ILE A 253 -11.26 4.64 -50.96
C ILE A 253 -11.04 5.38 -52.29
N PHE A 254 -9.84 5.89 -52.56
CA PHE A 254 -9.54 6.60 -53.80
C PHE A 254 -9.51 5.67 -55.01
N VAL A 255 -8.92 4.49 -54.87
CA VAL A 255 -8.94 3.44 -55.90
C VAL A 255 -10.38 3.00 -56.16
N THR A 256 -11.15 2.79 -55.10
CA THR A 256 -12.57 2.43 -55.20
C THR A 256 -13.37 3.50 -55.94
N LEU A 257 -13.16 4.78 -55.60
CA LEU A 257 -13.84 5.91 -56.24
C LEU A 257 -13.48 6.03 -57.72
N GLU A 258 -12.20 5.84 -58.08
CA GLU A 258 -11.73 5.84 -59.46
C GLU A 258 -12.37 4.71 -60.28
N HIS A 259 -12.34 3.47 -59.77
CA HIS A 259 -12.94 2.33 -60.47
C HIS A 259 -14.47 2.45 -60.55
N ALA A 260 -15.12 2.94 -59.48
CA ALA A 260 -16.55 3.23 -59.47
C ALA A 260 -16.90 4.35 -60.46
N PHE A 261 -16.05 5.36 -60.62
CA PHE A 261 -16.24 6.40 -61.64
C PHE A 261 -16.24 5.78 -63.05
N TYR A 262 -15.26 4.93 -63.38
CA TYR A 262 -15.24 4.26 -64.69
C TYR A 262 -16.44 3.33 -64.91
N ALA A 263 -16.81 2.52 -63.90
CA ALA A 263 -17.96 1.63 -63.98
C ALA A 263 -19.30 2.41 -64.10
N SER A 264 -19.46 3.52 -63.38
CA SER A 264 -20.67 4.35 -63.42
C SER A 264 -20.84 5.12 -64.73
N VAL A 265 -19.75 5.65 -65.31
CA VAL A 265 -19.81 6.28 -66.65
C VAL A 265 -20.27 5.27 -67.70
N GLY A 266 -19.71 4.04 -67.68
CA GLY A 266 -20.15 2.95 -68.56
C GLY A 266 -21.62 2.59 -68.35
N SER A 267 -22.07 2.49 -67.10
CA SER A 267 -23.47 2.19 -66.75
C SER A 267 -24.43 3.29 -67.21
N LEU A 268 -24.09 4.56 -67.01
CA LEU A 268 -24.94 5.69 -67.41
C LEU A 268 -25.14 5.76 -68.92
N LEU A 269 -24.07 5.62 -69.69
CA LEU A 269 -24.15 5.69 -71.16
C LEU A 269 -24.88 4.49 -71.76
N ALA A 270 -24.54 3.27 -71.32
CA ALA A 270 -25.18 2.05 -71.80
C ALA A 270 -26.64 1.95 -71.33
N GLY A 271 -26.90 2.30 -70.06
CA GLY A 271 -28.22 2.28 -69.44
C GLY A 271 -29.17 3.31 -70.07
N ALA A 272 -28.72 4.55 -70.27
CA ALA A 272 -29.54 5.59 -70.91
C ALA A 272 -29.95 5.18 -72.34
N LYS A 273 -29.03 4.59 -73.12
CA LYS A 273 -29.33 4.10 -74.47
C LYS A 273 -30.24 2.87 -74.47
N LEU A 274 -30.10 1.97 -73.51
CA LEU A 274 -30.97 0.80 -73.35
C LEU A 274 -32.40 1.20 -72.98
N LEU A 275 -32.57 2.14 -72.05
CA LEU A 275 -33.88 2.59 -71.55
C LEU A 275 -34.65 3.46 -72.57
N GLN A 276 -33.93 4.15 -73.46
CA GLN A 276 -34.53 4.94 -74.55
C GLN A 276 -34.93 4.09 -75.77
N SER A 277 -34.45 2.84 -75.85
CA SER A 277 -34.64 1.96 -77.03
C SER A 277 -35.84 1.04 -76.92
#